data_AF-A0A8B3N8T5-F1
#
_entry.id   AF-A0A8B3N8T5-F1
#
_cell.length_a   1.000
_cell.length_b   1.000
_cell.length_c   1.000
_cell.angle_alpha   90.00
_cell.angle_beta   90.00
_cell.angle_gamma   90.00
#
_symmetry.space_group_name_H-M   'P 1'
#
loop_
_entity.id
_entity.type
_entity.pdbx_description
1 polymer ?
#
loop_
_entity_poly.entity_id
_entity_poly.type
_entity_poly.pdbx_seq_one_letter_code
_entity_poly.pdbx_strand_id
1 'polypeptide(L)'
;VRKIRIGPPDDPATQMGPMANGRRIEAMQRLTKDAVEGGARIETGGIPLDRPGFYWPPTILTGVPKQARVLHEEPFGPILTVAP
;
A
#
# COMPACT_ATOMS: atom_id res chain seq x y z
N VAL A 1 6.20 9.31 7.27
CA VAL A 1 5.16 8.86 6.30
C VAL A 1 3.80 9.55 6.48
N ARG A 2 3.28 9.75 7.71
CA ARG A 2 1.99 10.43 7.97
C ARG A 2 1.83 11.88 7.45
N LYS A 3 2.85 12.45 6.79
CA LYS A 3 2.84 13.82 6.24
C LYS A 3 2.64 13.88 4.71
N ILE A 4 2.59 12.73 4.01
CA ILE A 4 2.37 12.73 2.55
C ILE A 4 0.94 13.21 2.28
N ARG A 5 0.78 14.32 1.56
CA ARG A 5 -0.52 14.83 1.14
C ARG A 5 -1.03 14.03 -0.07
N ILE A 6 -2.04 13.21 0.17
CA ILE A 6 -2.68 12.37 -0.85
C ILE A 6 -3.88 13.13 -1.43
N GLY A 7 -3.96 13.24 -2.75
CA GLY A 7 -4.99 14.05 -3.37
C GLY A 7 -5.15 13.86 -4.88
N PRO A 8 -5.96 14.71 -5.52
CA PRO A 8 -6.12 14.78 -6.97
C PRO A 8 -4.78 15.12 -7.65
N PRO A 9 -4.48 14.53 -8.83
CA PRO A 9 -3.21 14.77 -9.53
C PRO A 9 -3.07 16.19 -10.09
N ASP A 10 -4.16 16.93 -10.23
CA ASP A 10 -4.24 18.33 -10.69
C ASP A 10 -4.15 19.35 -9.54
N ASP A 11 -4.20 18.91 -8.28
CA ASP A 11 -3.94 19.78 -7.13
C ASP A 11 -2.42 19.93 -6.92
N PRO A 12 -1.84 21.15 -7.02
CA PRO A 12 -0.40 21.37 -6.88
C PRO A 12 0.14 21.07 -5.47
N ALA A 13 -0.73 20.95 -4.46
CA ALA A 13 -0.32 20.52 -3.13
C ALA A 13 -0.26 19.00 -2.98
N THR A 14 -0.80 18.23 -3.93
CA THR A 14 -0.76 16.77 -3.90
C THR A 14 0.67 16.26 -4.06
N GLN A 15 1.10 15.42 -3.13
CA GLN A 15 2.38 14.74 -3.16
C GLN A 15 2.26 13.30 -3.68
N MET A 16 1.06 12.71 -3.59
CA MET A 16 0.78 11.37 -4.11
C MET A 16 -0.65 11.28 -4.65
N GLY A 17 -0.76 10.90 -5.92
CA GLY A 17 -2.03 10.68 -6.59
C GLY A 17 -2.64 9.30 -6.32
N PRO A 18 -3.76 8.97 -7.00
CA PRO A 18 -4.35 7.63 -6.95
C PRO A 18 -3.48 6.61 -7.71
N MET A 19 -3.77 5.34 -7.46
CA MET A 19 -3.34 4.23 -8.31
C MET A 19 -3.98 4.34 -9.70
N ALA A 20 -3.33 3.76 -10.71
CA ALA A 20 -3.77 3.88 -12.10
C ALA A 20 -5.15 3.24 -12.39
N ASN A 21 -5.54 2.19 -11.67
CA ASN A 21 -6.80 1.47 -11.89
C ASN A 21 -7.22 0.62 -10.67
N GLY A 22 -8.47 0.14 -10.67
CA GLY A 22 -9.03 -0.69 -9.59
C GLY A 22 -8.30 -2.02 -9.36
N ARG A 23 -7.76 -2.66 -10.41
CA ARG A 23 -6.98 -3.90 -10.27
C ARG A 23 -5.76 -3.69 -9.37
N ARG A 24 -5.22 -2.47 -9.32
CA ARG A 24 -4.13 -2.15 -8.41
C ARG A 24 -4.56 -2.08 -6.94
N ILE A 25 -5.77 -1.62 -6.65
CA ILE A 25 -6.33 -1.66 -5.28
C ILE A 25 -6.49 -3.09 -4.81
N GLU A 26 -7.10 -3.95 -5.63
CA GLU A 26 -7.29 -5.37 -5.32
C GLU A 26 -5.95 -6.07 -5.02
N ALA A 27 -4.93 -5.79 -5.82
CA ALA A 27 -3.61 -6.36 -5.61
C ALA A 27 -2.90 -5.81 -4.36
N MET A 28 -3.05 -4.53 -4.01
CA MET A 28 -2.56 -3.98 -2.74
C MET A 28 -3.24 -4.64 -1.53
N GLN A 29 -4.56 -4.81 -1.59
CA GLN A 29 -5.34 -5.50 -0.57
C GLN A 29 -4.85 -6.94 -0.41
N ARG A 30 -4.75 -7.69 -1.51
CA ARG A 30 -4.33 -9.09 -1.51
C ARG A 30 -2.93 -9.27 -0.92
N LEU A 31 -1.95 -8.49 -1.37
CA LEU A 31 -0.56 -8.61 -0.90
C LEU A 31 -0.42 -8.19 0.57
N THR A 32 -1.10 -7.11 0.98
CA THR A 32 -1.09 -6.64 2.37
C THR A 32 -1.76 -7.65 3.30
N LYS A 33 -2.92 -8.18 2.90
CA LYS A 33 -3.66 -9.20 3.66
C LYS A 33 -2.82 -10.47 3.84
N ASP A 34 -2.25 -10.99 2.75
CA ASP A 34 -1.38 -12.18 2.79
C ASP A 34 -0.20 -12.02 3.76
N ALA A 35 0.48 -10.87 3.71
CA ALA A 35 1.59 -10.59 4.62
C ALA A 35 1.13 -10.55 6.09
N VAL A 36 0.00 -9.89 6.38
CA VAL A 36 -0.56 -9.78 7.74
C VAL A 36 -1.05 -11.13 8.27
N GLU A 37 -1.72 -11.93 7.43
CA GLU A 37 -2.13 -13.29 7.78
C GLU A 37 -0.92 -14.19 8.08
N GLY A 38 0.22 -13.92 7.43
CA GLY A 38 1.50 -14.57 7.71
C GLY A 38 2.22 -14.06 8.97
N GLY A 39 1.76 -12.98 9.60
CA GLY A 39 2.34 -12.41 10.82
C GLY A 39 3.09 -11.09 10.64
N ALA A 40 3.07 -10.47 9.46
CA ALA A 40 3.59 -9.12 9.27
C ALA A 40 2.74 -8.09 10.04
N ARG A 41 3.34 -6.95 10.39
CA ARG A 41 2.66 -5.81 11.02
C ARG A 41 2.53 -4.65 10.05
N ILE A 42 1.36 -4.00 10.06
CA ILE A 42 1.14 -2.73 9.36
C ILE A 42 1.54 -1.60 10.32
N GLU A 43 2.58 -0.84 9.97
CA GLU A 43 3.00 0.33 10.75
C GLU A 43 2.24 1.60 10.36
N THR A 44 1.77 1.66 9.12
CA THR A 44 0.97 2.76 8.57
C THR A 44 0.27 2.31 7.29
N GLY A 45 -0.84 2.95 6.94
CA GLY A 45 -1.57 2.67 5.71
C GLY A 45 -2.26 1.30 5.73
N GLY A 46 -2.15 0.55 4.63
CA GLY A 46 -2.63 -0.85 4.53
C GLY A 46 -4.13 -1.03 4.26
N ILE A 47 -4.90 0.06 4.15
CA ILE A 47 -6.34 0.05 3.90
C ILE A 47 -6.64 1.12 2.84
N PRO A 48 -7.51 0.87 1.84
CA PRO A 48 -7.92 1.90 0.88
C PRO A 48 -8.47 3.15 1.58
N LEU A 49 -8.24 4.33 1.01
CA LEU A 49 -8.87 5.54 1.52
C LEU A 49 -10.37 5.52 1.20
N ASP A 50 -11.19 5.90 2.17
CA ASP A 50 -12.65 6.03 2.00
C ASP A 50 -12.98 7.31 1.23
N ARG A 51 -12.76 7.27 -0.10
CA ARG A 51 -13.06 8.36 -1.03
C ARG A 51 -13.17 7.84 -2.48
N PRO A 52 -13.81 8.60 -3.39
CA PRO A 52 -13.86 8.23 -4.80
C PRO A 52 -12.47 8.10 -5.44
N GLY A 53 -12.33 7.14 -6.36
CA GLY A 53 -11.09 6.85 -7.07
C GLY A 53 -10.29 5.69 -6.46
N PHE A 54 -9.09 5.45 -7.00
CA PHE A 54 -8.27 4.30 -6.63
C PHE A 54 -7.16 4.70 -5.66
N TYR A 55 -7.53 5.11 -4.45
CA TYR A 55 -6.55 5.60 -3.48
C TYR A 55 -6.10 4.51 -2.50
N TRP A 56 -4.81 4.18 -2.56
CA TRP A 56 -4.13 3.35 -1.55
C TRP A 56 -3.09 4.21 -0.81
N PRO A 57 -3.14 4.31 0.53
CA PRO A 57 -2.17 5.10 1.27
C PRO A 57 -0.78 4.45 1.29
N PRO A 58 0.30 5.24 1.46
CA PRO A 58 1.63 4.70 1.68
C PRO A 58 1.61 3.73 2.86
N THR A 59 2.08 2.52 2.60
CA THR A 59 1.96 1.38 3.50
C THR A 59 3.36 0.89 3.88
N ILE A 60 3.58 0.68 5.17
CA ILE A 60 4.80 0.02 5.67
C ILE A 60 4.40 -1.28 6.33
N LEU A 61 5.02 -2.37 5.87
CA LEU A 61 4.93 -3.70 6.47
C LEU A 61 6.26 -4.05 7.14
N THR A 62 6.24 -4.41 8.42
CA THR A 62 7.41 -4.88 9.17
C THR A 62 7.22 -6.32 9.62
N GLY A 63 8.32 -7.01 9.94
CA GLY A 63 8.28 -8.42 10.34
C GLY A 63 7.71 -9.32 9.24
N VAL A 64 7.96 -8.95 7.97
CA VAL A 64 7.38 -9.65 6.82
C VAL A 64 7.98 -11.06 6.74
N PRO A 65 7.16 -12.13 6.82
CA PRO A 65 7.63 -13.50 6.69
C PRO A 65 8.27 -13.76 5.33
N LYS A 66 9.30 -14.61 5.26
CA LYS A 66 10.03 -14.92 4.01
C LYS A 66 9.13 -15.48 2.90
N GLN A 67 8.03 -16.13 3.27
CA GLN A 67 7.05 -16.72 2.38
C GLN A 67 5.94 -15.76 1.94
N ALA A 68 5.86 -14.56 2.52
CA ALA A 68 4.82 -13.60 2.18
C ALA A 68 4.93 -13.19 0.70
N ARG A 69 3.81 -13.19 -0.01
CA ARG A 69 3.75 -12.94 -1.45
C ARG A 69 4.32 -11.59 -1.83
N VAL A 70 4.20 -10.58 -0.96
CA VAL A 70 4.76 -9.24 -1.17
C VAL A 70 6.28 -9.22 -1.36
N LEU A 71 7.00 -10.28 -0.95
CA LEU A 71 8.45 -10.43 -1.19
C LEU A 71 8.79 -11.14 -2.50
N HIS A 72 7.81 -11.77 -3.16
CA HIS A 72 8.00 -12.58 -4.37
C HIS A 72 7.22 -12.05 -5.59
N GLU A 73 6.18 -11.28 -5.34
CA GLU A 73 5.34 -10.63 -6.35
C GLU A 73 5.55 -9.13 -6.28
N GLU A 74 5.94 -8.52 -7.40
CA GLU A 74 6.18 -7.08 -7.46
C GLU A 74 4.88 -6.31 -7.13
N PRO A 75 4.85 -5.52 -6.04
CA PRO A 75 3.62 -4.86 -5.62
C PRO A 75 3.14 -3.81 -6.62
N PHE A 76 4.02 -3.10 -7.34
CA PHE A 76 3.65 -1.97 -8.21
C PHE A 76 2.68 -0.98 -7.53
N GLY A 77 2.97 -0.66 -6.27
CA GLY A 77 2.19 0.29 -5.48
C GLY A 77 2.96 0.71 -4.24
N PRO A 78 2.40 1.64 -3.44
CA PRO A 78 3.15 2.32 -2.39
C PRO A 78 3.24 1.47 -1.12
N ILE A 79 3.77 0.26 -1.24
CA ILE A 79 4.10 -0.66 -0.14
C ILE A 79 5.61 -0.71 0.01
N LEU A 80 6.09 -0.42 1.22
CA LEU A 80 7.46 -0.68 1.64
C LEU A 80 7.45 -1.85 2.61
N THR A 81 8.33 -2.83 2.39
CA THR A 81 8.52 -4.00 3.26
C THR A 81 9.85 -3.90 3.99
N VAL A 82 9.84 -4.16 5.29
CA VAL A 82 11.04 -4.41 6.09
C VAL A 82 11.09 -5.90 6.39
N ALA A 83 11.95 -6.60 5.64
CA ALA A 83 12.20 -8.03 5.80
C ALA A 83 13.51 -8.26 6.61
N PRO A 84 13.65 -9.40 7.31
CA PRO A 84 14.89 -9.79 7.97
C PRO A 84 16.06 -10.03 7.01
#